data_AF-A0A1F8QKR7-F1
#
_entry.id   AF-A0A1F8QKR7-F1
#
_cell.length_a   1.000
_cell.length_b   1.000
_cell.length_c   1.000
_cell.angle_alpha   90.00
_cell.angle_beta   90.00
_cell.angle_gamma   90.00
#
_symmetry.space_group_name_H-M   'P 1'
#
loop_
_entity.id
_entity.type
_entity.pdbx_description
1 polymer ?
#
loop_
_entity_poly.entity_id
_entity_poly.type
_entity_poly.pdbx_seq_one_letter_code
_entity_poly.pdbx_strand_id
1 'polypeptide(L)'
;MEDDILKVNILAITVAGLLMLLTGLFLYVFRDLVSKNVRFFLPIPPLGVAAYVFVFNLFAHYNGTLPSDHWITIREMLSSALISGVVFCAFIVANVIITNWLKGLL
;
A
#
# COMPACT_ATOMS: atom_id res chain seq x y z
N MET A 1 -12.97 26.60 -8.95
CA MET A 1 -13.08 25.22 -9.50
C MET A 1 -11.86 24.86 -10.35
N GLU A 2 -11.61 25.53 -11.48
CA GLU A 2 -10.42 25.25 -12.32
C GLU A 2 -9.10 25.60 -11.60
N ASP A 3 -9.03 26.76 -10.95
CA ASP A 3 -7.88 27.16 -10.13
C ASP A 3 -7.62 26.24 -8.94
N ASP A 4 -8.68 25.69 -8.34
CA ASP A 4 -8.57 24.80 -7.18
C ASP A 4 -8.02 23.44 -7.61
N ILE A 5 -8.51 22.92 -8.74
CA ILE A 5 -8.00 21.68 -9.35
C ILE A 5 -6.52 21.85 -9.74
N LEU A 6 -6.15 22.99 -10.33
CA LEU A 6 -4.77 23.28 -10.68
C LEU A 6 -3.86 23.29 -9.44
N LYS A 7 -4.27 23.98 -8.37
CA LYS A 7 -3.53 24.03 -7.10
C LYS A 7 -3.36 22.65 -6.47
N VAL A 8 -4.42 21.84 -6.45
CA VAL A 8 -4.37 20.46 -5.92
C VAL A 8 -3.41 19.61 -6.75
N ASN A 9 -3.42 19.72 -8.07
CA ASN A 9 -2.52 18.97 -8.94
C ASN A 9 -1.06 19.39 -8.74
N ILE A 10 -0.77 20.69 -8.65
CA ILE A 10 0.58 21.19 -8.37
C ILE A 10 1.06 20.70 -7.00
N LEU A 11 0.20 20.73 -5.98
CA LEU A 11 0.52 20.22 -4.65
C LEU A 11 0.81 18.72 -4.68
N ALA A 12 -0.04 17.93 -5.36
CA ALA A 12 0.15 16.49 -5.52
C ALA A 12 1.46 16.15 -6.23
N ILE A 13 1.78 16.85 -7.32
CA ILE A 13 3.05 16.69 -8.05
C ILE A 13 4.24 17.04 -7.15
N THR A 14 4.16 18.14 -6.40
CA THR A 14 5.24 18.59 -5.51
C THR A 14 5.48 17.58 -4.39
N VAL A 15 4.41 17.09 -3.75
CA VAL A 15 4.49 16.07 -2.70
C VAL A 15 5.02 14.75 -3.27
N ALA A 16 4.55 14.31 -4.43
CA ALA A 16 5.05 13.10 -5.09
C ALA A 16 6.53 13.23 -5.46
N GLY A 17 6.95 14.38 -6.00
CA GLY A 17 8.34 14.70 -6.30
C GLY A 17 9.24 14.65 -5.07
N LEU A 18 8.79 15.25 -3.96
CA LEU A 18 9.49 15.19 -2.68
C LEU A 18 9.60 13.76 -2.15
N LEU A 19 8.52 12.98 -2.20
CA LEU A 19 8.53 11.57 -1.77
C LEU A 19 9.47 10.72 -2.63
N MET A 20 9.50 10.94 -3.95
CA MET A 20 10.45 10.26 -4.85
C MET A 20 11.89 10.63 -4.51
N LEU A 21 12.18 11.91 -4.23
CA LEU A 21 13.50 12.36 -3.82
C LEU A 21 13.93 11.75 -2.49
N LEU A 22 13.07 11.76 -1.48
CA LEU A 22 13.34 11.16 -0.17
C LEU A 22 13.56 9.64 -0.28
N THR A 23 12.75 8.96 -1.09
CA THR A 23 12.90 7.53 -1.36
C THR A 23 14.22 7.23 -2.05
N GLY A 24 14.59 8.02 -3.07
CA GLY A 24 15.86 7.89 -3.77
C GLY A 24 17.06 8.13 -2.84
N LEU A 25 17.00 9.16 -1.99
CA LEU A 25 18.04 9.45 -1.01
C LEU A 25 18.18 8.32 0.01
N PHE A 26 17.06 7.80 0.50
CA PHE A 26 17.06 6.64 1.40
C PHE A 26 17.72 5.43 0.75
N LEU A 27 17.34 5.09 -0.48
CA LEU A 27 17.93 3.97 -1.22
C LEU A 27 19.43 4.18 -1.50
N TYR A 28 19.85 5.42 -1.74
CA TYR A 28 21.25 5.76 -1.98
C TYR A 28 22.11 5.60 -0.71
N VAL A 29 21.66 6.16 0.42
CA VAL A 29 22.38 6.12 1.71
C VAL A 29 22.41 4.71 2.28
N PHE A 30 21.30 3.97 2.17
CA PHE A 30 21.16 2.62 2.75
C PHE A 30 21.34 1.50 1.72
N ARG A 31 21.99 1.76 0.58
CA ARG A 31 22.11 0.81 -0.55
C ARG A 31 22.62 -0.57 -0.16
N ASP A 32 23.57 -0.65 0.77
CA ASP A 32 24.20 -1.91 1.19
C ASP A 32 23.28 -2.73 2.09
N LEU A 33 22.40 -2.06 2.84
CA LEU A 33 21.38 -2.71 3.66
C LEU A 33 20.24 -3.20 2.79
N VAL A 34 19.77 -2.37 1.86
CA VAL A 34 18.69 -2.71 0.93
C VAL A 34 19.10 -3.88 0.03
N SER A 35 20.28 -3.84 -0.58
CA SER A 35 20.75 -4.89 -1.50
C SER A 35 20.83 -6.27 -0.84
N LYS A 36 21.31 -6.36 0.41
CA LYS A 36 21.36 -7.62 1.18
C LYS A 36 19.98 -8.12 1.61
N ASN A 37 18.98 -7.24 1.65
CA ASN A 37 17.66 -7.49 2.23
C ASN A 37 16.51 -7.31 1.22
N VAL A 38 16.79 -7.26 -0.10
CA VAL A 38 15.81 -6.98 -1.17
C VAL A 38 14.55 -7.84 -1.05
N ARG A 39 14.66 -9.09 -0.60
CA ARG A 39 13.52 -9.99 -0.39
C ARG A 39 12.40 -9.39 0.48
N PHE A 40 12.75 -8.52 1.42
CA PHE A 40 11.79 -7.85 2.30
C PHE A 40 11.17 -6.58 1.67
N PHE A 41 11.76 -6.08 0.59
CA PHE A 41 11.26 -4.95 -0.20
C PHE A 41 10.42 -5.40 -1.40
N LEU A 42 10.54 -6.67 -1.83
CA LEU A 42 9.71 -7.26 -2.89
C LEU A 42 8.18 -7.12 -2.67
N PRO A 43 7.65 -7.09 -1.44
CA PRO A 43 6.23 -6.84 -1.20
C PRO A 43 5.79 -5.37 -1.35
N ILE A 44 6.70 -4.41 -1.51
CA ILE A 44 6.34 -2.98 -1.58
C ILE A 44 5.44 -2.67 -2.78
N PRO A 45 5.72 -3.13 -4.03
CA PRO A 45 4.83 -2.91 -5.16
C PRO A 45 3.39 -3.41 -4.93
N PRO A 46 3.14 -4.68 -4.52
CA PRO A 46 1.76 -5.12 -4.25
C PRO A 46 1.11 -4.41 -3.05
N LEU A 47 1.87 -3.96 -2.05
CA LEU A 47 1.36 -3.10 -0.98
C LEU A 47 0.88 -1.73 -1.51
N GLY A 48 1.63 -1.13 -2.43
CA GLY A 48 1.23 0.10 -3.11
C GLY A 48 -0.07 -0.08 -3.91
N VAL A 49 -0.21 -1.22 -4.59
CA VAL A 49 -1.46 -1.58 -5.30
C VAL A 49 -2.63 -1.66 -4.34
N ALA A 50 -2.48 -2.38 -3.22
CA ALA A 50 -3.53 -2.50 -2.22
C ALA A 50 -3.92 -1.13 -1.62
N ALA A 51 -2.94 -0.27 -1.36
CA ALA A 51 -3.18 1.06 -0.81
C ALA A 51 -4.01 1.95 -1.74
N TYR A 52 -3.69 2.03 -3.05
CA TYR A 52 -4.48 2.87 -3.95
C TYR A 52 -5.88 2.28 -4.18
N VAL A 53 -6.03 0.95 -4.24
CA VAL A 53 -7.34 0.29 -4.37
C VAL A 53 -8.21 0.60 -3.14
N PHE A 54 -7.63 0.58 -1.94
CA PHE A 54 -8.33 0.98 -0.72
C PHE A 54 -8.81 2.42 -0.81
N VAL A 55 -7.93 3.37 -1.16
CA VAL A 55 -8.31 4.79 -1.30
C VAL A 55 -9.39 4.97 -2.36
N PHE A 56 -9.26 4.31 -3.51
CA PHE A 56 -10.26 4.35 -4.57
C PHE A 56 -11.63 3.86 -4.08
N ASN A 57 -11.67 2.73 -3.39
CA ASN A 57 -12.91 2.16 -2.86
C ASN A 57 -13.52 3.02 -1.74
N LEU A 58 -12.70 3.63 -0.90
CA LEU A 58 -13.14 4.58 0.12
C LEU A 58 -13.85 5.77 -0.53
N PHE A 59 -13.21 6.41 -1.51
CA PHE A 59 -13.82 7.53 -2.22
C PHE A 59 -15.08 7.10 -2.99
N ALA A 60 -15.09 5.91 -3.60
CA ALA A 60 -16.28 5.38 -4.26
C ALA A 60 -17.45 5.17 -3.27
N HIS A 61 -17.17 4.71 -2.05
CA HIS A 61 -18.18 4.50 -1.01
C HIS A 61 -18.81 5.81 -0.51
N TYR A 62 -18.00 6.87 -0.41
CA TYR A 62 -18.41 8.19 0.09
C TYR A 62 -18.69 9.20 -1.03
N ASN A 63 -19.14 8.75 -2.20
CA ASN A 63 -19.54 9.59 -3.35
C ASN A 63 -18.46 10.63 -3.78
N GLY A 64 -17.20 10.23 -3.76
CA GLY A 64 -16.07 11.09 -4.15
C GLY A 64 -15.64 12.10 -3.09
N THR A 65 -16.20 12.01 -1.87
CA THR A 65 -15.82 12.87 -0.74
C THR A 65 -15.19 12.06 0.38
N LEU A 66 -14.32 12.67 1.18
CA LEU A 66 -13.86 12.03 2.41
C LEU A 66 -14.97 12.08 3.47
N PRO A 67 -15.05 11.10 4.38
CA PRO A 67 -15.91 11.19 5.56
C PRO A 67 -15.66 12.51 6.31
N SER A 68 -16.73 13.16 6.75
CA SER A 68 -16.64 14.43 7.50
C SER A 68 -15.89 14.29 8.82
N ASP A 69 -15.86 13.08 9.39
CA ASP A 69 -15.12 12.75 10.59
C ASP A 69 -13.88 11.92 10.24
N HIS A 70 -12.70 12.50 10.51
CA HIS A 70 -11.40 11.85 10.31
C HIS A 70 -11.26 10.52 11.07
N TRP A 71 -12.01 10.35 12.16
CA TRP A 71 -12.03 9.10 12.92
C TRP A 71 -12.60 7.92 12.11
N ILE A 72 -13.58 8.18 11.24
CA ILE A 72 -14.18 7.16 10.37
C ILE A 72 -13.13 6.65 9.37
N THR A 73 -12.36 7.56 8.76
CA THR A 73 -11.28 7.19 7.84
C THR A 73 -10.21 6.33 8.52
N ILE A 74 -9.78 6.71 9.73
CA ILE A 74 -8.79 5.93 10.50
C ILE A 74 -9.34 4.55 10.83
N ARG A 75 -10.61 4.46 11.26
CA ARG A 75 -11.26 3.20 11.60
C ARG A 75 -11.37 2.28 10.38
N GLU A 76 -11.77 2.80 9.23
CA GLU A 76 -11.87 2.02 7.99
C GLU A 76 -10.51 1.55 7.46
N MET A 77 -9.48 2.40 7.59
CA MET A 77 -8.11 2.02 7.25
C MET A 77 -7.62 0.88 8.15
N LEU A 78 -7.84 0.98 9.47
CA LEU A 78 -7.46 -0.05 10.43
C LEU A 78 -8.23 -1.36 10.23
N SER A 79 -9.56 -1.28 10.02
CA SER A 79 -10.38 -2.48 9.80
C SER A 79 -9.99 -3.18 8.51
N SER A 80 -9.76 -2.41 7.43
CA SER A 80 -9.35 -2.95 6.14
C SER A 80 -7.96 -3.59 6.23
N ALA A 81 -7.00 -2.92 6.89
CA ALA A 81 -5.67 -3.48 7.12
C ALA A 81 -5.72 -4.79 7.93
N LEU A 82 -6.56 -4.86 8.96
CA LEU A 82 -6.73 -6.05 9.78
C LEU A 82 -7.37 -7.20 8.97
N ILE A 83 -8.43 -6.93 8.22
CA ILE A 83 -9.09 -7.92 7.36
C ILE A 83 -8.11 -8.43 6.29
N SER A 84 -7.43 -7.54 5.58
CA SER A 84 -6.42 -7.91 4.58
C SER A 84 -5.29 -8.73 5.20
N GLY A 85 -4.83 -8.37 6.40
CA GLY A 85 -3.81 -9.12 7.14
C GLY A 85 -4.25 -10.55 7.47
N VAL A 86 -5.49 -10.72 7.95
CA VAL A 86 -6.07 -12.04 8.24
C VAL A 86 -6.20 -12.89 6.97
N VAL A 87 -6.73 -12.32 5.89
CA VAL A 87 -6.89 -13.02 4.59
C VAL A 87 -5.53 -13.42 4.03
N PHE A 88 -4.54 -12.53 4.09
CA PHE A 88 -3.19 -12.82 3.61
C PHE A 88 -2.51 -13.92 4.44
N CYS A 89 -2.68 -13.90 5.76
CA CYS A 89 -2.19 -14.96 6.64
C CYS A 89 -2.82 -16.32 6.30
N ALA A 90 -4.15 -16.36 6.11
CA ALA A 90 -4.85 -17.58 5.70
C ALA A 90 -4.35 -18.09 4.34
N PHE A 91 -4.10 -17.18 3.39
CA PHE A 91 -3.55 -17.52 2.08
C PHE A 91 -2.12 -18.08 2.16
N ILE A 92 -1.26 -17.53 3.03
CA ILE A 92 0.08 -18.09 3.28
C ILE A 92 -0.03 -19.50 3.84
N VAL A 93 -0.86 -19.71 4.86
CA VAL A 93 -1.06 -21.04 5.47
C VAL A 93 -1.54 -22.04 4.43
N ALA A 94 -2.52 -21.65 3.59
CA ALA A 94 -3.00 -22.49 2.50
C ALA A 94 -1.88 -22.85 1.50
N ASN A 95 -1.05 -21.87 1.10
CA ASN A 95 0.08 -22.12 0.20
C ASN A 95 1.11 -23.09 0.79
N VAL A 96 1.42 -22.95 2.08
CA VAL A 96 2.35 -23.85 2.78
C VAL A 96 1.81 -25.28 2.81
N ILE A 97 0.51 -25.45 3.07
CA ILE A 97 -0.15 -26.77 3.06
C ILE A 97 -0.08 -27.39 1.66
N ILE A 98 -0.44 -26.62 0.62
CA ILE A 98 -0.44 -27.08 -0.78
C ILE A 98 0.97 -27.47 -1.22
N THR A 99 1.97 -26.63 -0.95
CA THR A 99 3.36 -26.91 -1.33
C THR A 99 3.93 -28.13 -0.62
N ASN A 100 3.60 -28.34 0.66
CA ASN A 100 4.00 -29.55 1.37
C ASN A 100 3.29 -30.80 0.84
N TRP A 101 2.00 -30.71 0.49
CA TRP A 101 1.27 -31.81 -0.13
C TRP A 101 1.86 -32.20 -1.48
N LEU A 102 2.19 -31.21 -2.33
CA LEU A 102 2.84 -31.43 -3.63
C LEU A 102 4.23 -32.06 -3.50
N LYS A 103 5.02 -31.66 -2.49
CA LYS A 103 6.33 -32.30 -2.22
C LYS A 103 6.22 -33.74 -1.73
N GLY A 104 5.08 -34.13 -1.15
CA GLY A 104 4.83 -35.54 -0.80
C GLY A 104 4.41 -36.41 -1.98
N LEU A 105 4.05 -35.79 -3.11
CA LEU A 105 3.60 -36.46 -4.33
C LEU A 105 4.70 -36.60 -5.40
N LEU A 106 5.70 -35.72 -5.39
CA LEU A 106 6.86 -35.70 -6.29
C LEU A 106 8.07 -36.36 -5.63
#